data_AF-A0A1G6MTE4-F1
#
_entry.id   AF-A0A1G6MTE4-F1
#
_cell.length_a   1.000
_cell.length_b   1.000
_cell.length_c   1.000
_cell.angle_alpha   90.00
_cell.angle_beta   90.00
_cell.angle_gamma   90.00
#
_symmetry.space_group_name_H-M   'P 1'
#
loop_
_entity.id
_entity.type
_entity.pdbx_description
1 polymer ?
#
loop_
_entity_poly.entity_id
_entity_poly.type
_entity_poly.pdbx_seq_one_letter_code
_entity_poly.pdbx_strand_id
1 'polypeptide(L)' 'MTMTDDLAHDSAVELAVARLVDEFRPRVRPQVVGTVVRSCRRDLSGVPATALPELVERLARTRLETVG' A
#
# COMPACT_ATOMS: atom_id res chain seq x y z
N MET A 1 14.10 0.31 22.25
CA MET A 1 14.18 -0.79 21.28
C MET A 1 13.03 -0.58 20.31
N THR A 2 13.15 0.38 19.39
CA THR A 2 11.99 0.94 18.66
C THR A 2 12.36 1.51 17.28
N MET A 3 13.47 1.05 16.69
CA MET A 3 13.93 1.55 15.38
C MET A 3 13.89 0.46 14.30
N THR A 4 14.02 -0.81 14.70
CA THR A 4 13.94 -1.97 13.81
C THR A 4 12.50 -2.27 13.36
N ASP A 5 11.53 -1.88 14.17
CA ASP A 5 10.10 -2.14 13.93
C ASP A 5 9.58 -1.27 12.79
N ASP A 6 9.84 0.04 12.80
CA ASP A 6 9.46 0.97 11.72
C ASP A 6 10.03 0.57 10.35
N LEU A 7 11.30 0.18 10.28
CA LEU A 7 11.94 -0.24 9.03
C LEU A 7 11.33 -1.55 8.48
N ALA A 8 10.99 -2.49 9.37
CA ALA A 8 10.32 -3.73 8.99
C ALA A 8 8.89 -3.48 8.50
N HIS A 9 8.20 -2.50 9.09
CA HIS A 9 6.87 -2.07 8.67
C HIS A 9 6.89 -1.39 7.30
N ASP A 10 7.81 -0.46 7.07
CA ASP A 10 7.96 0.18 5.75
C ASP A 10 8.29 -0.86 4.67
N SER A 11 9.17 -1.82 4.98
CA SER A 11 9.48 -2.94 4.07
C SER A 11 8.25 -3.82 3.78
N ALA A 12 7.39 -4.08 4.77
CA ALA A 12 6.16 -4.84 4.59
C ALA A 12 5.14 -4.09 3.73
N VAL A 13 5.03 -2.77 3.90
CA VAL A 13 4.20 -1.90 3.06
C VAL A 13 4.71 -1.91 1.62
N GLU A 14 6.02 -1.75 1.40
CA GLU A 14 6.61 -1.81 0.06
C GLU A 14 6.38 -3.17 -0.63
N LEU A 15 6.49 -4.28 0.11
CA LEU A 15 6.20 -5.62 -0.39
C LEU A 15 4.73 -5.80 -0.77
N ALA A 16 3.78 -5.33 0.05
CA ALA A 16 2.36 -5.38 -0.24
C ALA A 16 2.03 -4.56 -1.50
N VAL A 17 2.63 -3.37 -1.63
CA VAL A 17 2.51 -2.50 -2.80
C VAL A 17 3.07 -3.19 -4.05
N ALA A 18 4.25 -3.80 -3.97
CA ALA A 18 4.85 -4.52 -5.08
C ALA A 18 3.96 -5.67 -5.59
N ARG A 19 3.33 -6.41 -4.66
CA ARG A 19 2.35 -7.46 -5.01
C ARG A 19 1.11 -6.89 -5.69
N LEU A 20 0.53 -5.83 -5.16
CA LEU A 20 -0.61 -5.13 -5.78
C LEU A 20 -0.27 -4.60 -7.18
N VAL A 21 0.94 -4.05 -7.36
CA VAL A 21 1.39 -3.58 -8.68
C VAL A 21 1.47 -4.75 -9.67
N ASP A 22 1.98 -5.91 -9.27
CA ASP A 22 2.09 -7.07 -10.16
C ASP A 22 0.72 -7.70 -10.47
N GLU A 23 -0.16 -7.82 -9.47
CA GLU A 23 -1.52 -8.34 -9.60
C GLU A 23 -2.39 -7.47 -10.52
N PHE A 24 -2.31 -6.15 -10.37
CA PHE A 24 -3.10 -5.22 -11.17
C PHE A 24 -2.38 -4.76 -12.44
N ARG A 25 -1.10 -5.10 -12.65
CA ARG A 25 -0.32 -4.77 -13.86
C ARG A 25 -1.04 -5.04 -15.20
N PRO A 26 -1.76 -6.16 -15.39
CA PRO A 26 -2.46 -6.42 -16.65
C PRO A 26 -3.72 -5.56 -16.85
N ARG A 27 -4.24 -4.91 -15.81
CA ARG A 27 -5.49 -4.12 -15.84
C ARG A 27 -5.30 -2.63 -15.60
N VAL A 28 -4.30 -2.26 -14.79
CA VAL A 28 -4.05 -0.91 -14.29
C VAL A 28 -2.60 -0.54 -14.52
N ARG A 29 -2.36 0.66 -15.06
CA ARG A 29 -1.00 1.16 -15.30
C ARG A 29 -0.25 1.31 -13.97
N PRO A 30 1.05 0.97 -13.91
CA PRO A 30 1.83 1.08 -12.67
C PRO A 30 1.90 2.50 -12.08
N GLN A 31 1.78 3.53 -12.92
CA GLN A 31 1.66 4.93 -12.46
C GLN A 31 0.40 5.19 -11.63
N VAL A 32 -0.73 4.56 -12.01
CA VAL A 32 -2.00 4.69 -11.29
C VAL A 32 -1.91 3.96 -9.96
N VAL A 33 -1.37 2.73 -9.95
CA VAL A 33 -1.16 1.96 -8.71
C VAL A 33 -0.26 2.73 -7.74
N GLY A 34 0.87 3.27 -8.22
CA GLY A 34 1.77 4.08 -7.38
C GLY A 34 1.14 5.37 -6.86
N THR A 35 0.19 5.97 -7.58
CA THR A 35 -0.56 7.15 -7.13
C THR A 35 -1.57 6.80 -6.05
N VAL A 36 -2.35 5.73 -6.27
CA VAL A 36 -3.34 5.21 -5.31
C VAL A 36 -2.66 4.83 -4.00
N VAL A 37 -1.56 4.10 -4.04
CA VAL A 37 -0.79 3.69 -2.85
C VAL A 37 -0.28 4.90 -2.08
N ARG A 38 0.28 5.90 -2.77
CA ARG A 38 0.79 7.11 -2.11
C ARG A 38 -0.32 7.88 -1.41
N SER A 39 -1.50 7.93 -2.02
CA SER A 39 -2.70 8.52 -1.41
C SER A 39 -3.15 7.70 -0.19
N CYS A 40 -3.23 6.37 -0.32
CA CYS A 40 -3.58 5.47 0.80
C CYS A 40 -2.63 5.65 1.98
N ARG A 41 -1.32 5.73 1.73
CA ARG A 41 -0.30 5.91 2.77
C ARG A 41 -0.28 7.31 3.38
N ARG A 42 -0.83 8.31 2.68
CA ARG A 42 -1.08 9.66 3.22
C ARG A 42 -2.33 9.66 4.10
N ASP A 43 -3.40 9.01 3.65
CA ASP A 43 -4.65 8.87 4.38
C ASP A 43 -4.46 8.05 5.68
N LEU A 44 -3.55 7.06 5.65
CA LEU A 44 -3.21 6.20 6.78
C LEU A 44 -2.03 6.72 7.62
N SER A 45 -1.52 7.92 7.35
CA SER A 45 -0.38 8.50 8.09
C SER A 45 -0.65 8.73 9.58
N GLY A 46 -1.92 8.72 10.01
CA GLY A 46 -2.34 8.79 11.41
C GLY A 46 -2.59 7.43 12.08
N VAL A 47 -2.42 6.32 11.35
CA VAL A 47 -2.68 4.96 11.86
C VAL A 47 -1.36 4.36 12.35
N PRO A 48 -1.35 3.64 13.50
CA PRO A 48 -0.16 2.95 13.96
C PRO A 48 0.35 1.92 12.93
N ALA A 49 1.68 1.85 12.79
CA ALA A 49 2.40 1.04 11.81
C ALA A 49 1.98 -0.44 11.82
N THR A 50 1.57 -0.97 12.97
CA THR A 50 1.17 -2.37 13.15
C THR A 50 -0.08 -2.80 12.37
N ALA A 51 -0.96 -1.86 11.99
CA ALA A 51 -2.16 -2.13 11.18
C ALA A 51 -2.09 -1.50 9.76
N LEU A 52 -1.06 -0.71 9.50
CA LEU A 52 -0.86 0.02 8.24
C LEU A 52 -0.77 -0.90 7.00
N PRO A 53 -0.03 -2.03 7.02
CA PRO A 53 0.09 -2.91 5.86
C PRO A 53 -1.26 -3.45 5.38
N GLU A 54 -2.06 -4.02 6.28
CA GLU A 54 -3.37 -4.59 5.94
C GLU A 54 -4.36 -3.51 5.48
N LEU A 55 -4.32 -2.34 6.10
CA LEU A 55 -5.19 -1.21 5.74
C LEU A 55 -4.81 -0.59 4.39
N VAL A 56 -3.51 -0.45 4.11
CA VAL A 56 -3.01 -0.02 2.79
C VAL A 56 -3.43 -1.03 1.73
N GLU A 57 -3.28 -2.33 2.00
CA GLU A 57 -3.65 -3.37 1.05
C GLU A 57 -5.15 -3.35 0.75
N ARG A 58 -6.00 -3.31 1.78
CA ARG A 58 -7.47 -3.20 1.62
C ARG A 58 -7.87 -1.95 0.85
N LEU A 59 -7.34 -0.79 1.26
CA LEU A 59 -7.71 0.49 0.65
C LEU A 59 -7.25 0.57 -0.81
N ALA A 60 -6.03 0.11 -1.10
CA ALA A 60 -5.51 0.04 -2.46
C ALA A 60 -6.34 -0.92 -3.32
N ARG A 61 -6.68 -2.12 -2.83
CA ARG A 61 -7.53 -3.09 -3.56
C ARG A 61 -8.90 -2.48 -3.91
N THR A 62 -9.62 -1.93 -2.94
CA THR A 62 -10.94 -1.30 -3.18
C THR A 62 -10.84 -0.12 -4.17
N ARG A 63 -9.76 0.66 -4.11
CA ARG A 63 -9.54 1.78 -5.05
C ARG A 63 -9.22 1.28 -6.46
N LEU A 64 -8.43 0.21 -6.60
CA LEU A 64 -8.10 -0.35 -7.91
C LEU A 64 -9.31 -1.02 -8.56
N GLU A 65 -10.16 -1.69 -7.77
CA GLU A 65 -11.44 -2.27 -8.23
C GLU A 65 -12.44 -1.23 -8.74
N THR A 66 -12.37 0.02 -8.25
CA THR A 66 -13.26 1.10 -8.72
C THR A 66 -12.72 1.83 -9.95
N VAL A 67 -11.44 1.61 -10.32
CA VAL A 67 -10.76 2.29 -11.44
C VAL A 67 -10.60 1.38 -12.67
N GLY A 68 -10.62 0.05 -12.48
CA GLY A 68 -10.61 -0.96 -13.56
C GLY A 68 -12.00 -1.43 -13.94
#